data_AF-A0A937A0F6-F1
#
_entry.id   AF-A0A937A0F6-F1
#
_cell.length_a   1.000
_cell.length_b   1.000
_cell.length_c   1.000
_cell.angle_alpha   90.00
_cell.angle_beta   90.00
_cell.angle_gamma   90.00
#
_symmetry.space_group_name_H-M   'P 1'
#
loop_
_entity.id
_entity.type
_entity.pdbx_description
1 polymer ?
#
loop_
_entity_poly.entity_id
_entity_poly.type
_entity_poly.pdbx_seq_one_letter_code
_entity_poly.pdbx_strand_id
1 'polypeptide(L)'
;MNKTQTQIRKLISYWLRHKPEDENIILDEFGWANIKDILAALKANNIQSTQNDLIELSNSFNKIRWKIDELNHKIKATHGHSICILQELESQTPPEVLYHGTATKFLESIMANGLKSKQRQYVHLSEAIDMAKDVGSRHGKPFIIEINTKKLIEEGWKFYKTEQNVWLTSEIPTEYLDFEPWEFTIDQETKATFLNEFKKEIGTKHQLSNTIKDLKLFAKYGPSDDYLFKNIKSEEYFVVHLTWSGKKEKEGWPSIERYDSLQDFINKRLVPNQADWYI
;
A
#
# COMPACT_ATOMS: atom_id res chain seq x y z
N MET A 1 -40.10 -19.08 16.56
CA MET A 1 -39.88 -18.25 15.36
C MET A 1 -40.57 -18.91 14.18
N ASN A 2 -41.32 -18.16 13.37
CA ASN A 2 -41.99 -18.75 12.20
C ASN A 2 -40.99 -18.93 11.04
N LYS A 3 -41.35 -19.78 10.06
CA LYS A 3 -40.47 -20.09 8.92
C LYS A 3 -40.09 -18.82 8.12
N THR A 4 -41.02 -17.89 7.98
CA THR A 4 -40.87 -16.64 7.24
C THR A 4 -39.81 -15.70 7.85
N GLN A 5 -39.83 -15.47 9.16
CA GLN A 5 -38.81 -14.67 9.87
C GLN A 5 -37.40 -15.26 9.74
N THR A 6 -37.30 -16.59 9.73
CA THR A 6 -36.01 -17.28 9.53
C THR A 6 -35.45 -17.04 8.13
N GLN A 7 -36.33 -17.04 7.12
CA GLN A 7 -35.98 -16.81 5.73
C GLN A 7 -35.54 -15.36 5.50
N ILE A 8 -36.32 -14.38 5.96
CA ILE A 8 -35.99 -12.94 5.90
C ILE A 8 -34.62 -12.70 6.50
N ARG A 9 -34.36 -13.28 7.67
CA ARG A 9 -33.07 -13.13 8.35
C ARG A 9 -31.89 -13.62 7.52
N LYS A 10 -32.03 -14.79 6.89
CA LYS A 10 -30.96 -15.39 6.09
C LYS A 10 -30.70 -14.56 4.84
N LEU A 11 -31.75 -14.10 4.16
CA LEU A 11 -31.64 -13.26 2.96
C LEU A 11 -30.96 -11.92 3.26
N ILE A 12 -31.48 -11.15 4.23
CA ILE A 12 -30.90 -9.85 4.57
C ILE A 12 -29.45 -10.01 5.02
N SER A 13 -29.13 -11.00 5.86
CA SER A 13 -27.75 -11.25 6.25
C SER A 13 -26.86 -11.63 5.07
N TYR A 14 -27.39 -12.37 4.09
CA TYR A 14 -26.64 -12.76 2.90
C TYR A 14 -26.32 -11.54 2.03
N TRP A 15 -27.31 -10.69 1.75
CA TRP A 15 -27.14 -9.47 0.96
C TRP A 15 -26.17 -8.49 1.63
N LEU A 16 -26.36 -8.23 2.93
CA LEU A 16 -25.53 -7.26 3.65
C LEU A 16 -24.08 -7.75 3.91
N ARG A 17 -23.79 -9.05 3.80
CA ARG A 17 -22.48 -9.62 4.15
C ARG A 17 -21.69 -10.16 2.96
N HIS A 18 -22.37 -10.62 1.92
CA HIS A 18 -21.76 -11.46 0.90
C HIS A 18 -22.03 -10.96 -0.51
N LYS A 19 -23.29 -10.62 -0.81
CA LYS A 19 -23.76 -10.39 -2.18
C LYS A 19 -24.85 -9.32 -2.25
N PRO A 20 -24.53 -8.04 -2.00
CA PRO A 20 -25.50 -6.96 -2.13
C PRO A 20 -25.92 -6.72 -3.59
N GLU A 21 -25.06 -7.05 -4.56
CA GLU A 21 -25.31 -6.87 -5.99
C GLU A 21 -26.44 -7.73 -6.54
N ASP A 22 -26.73 -8.89 -5.92
CA ASP A 22 -27.75 -9.84 -6.39
C ASP A 22 -29.16 -9.21 -6.45
N GLU A 23 -29.41 -8.19 -5.62
CA GLU A 23 -30.70 -7.48 -5.53
C GLU A 23 -30.56 -5.98 -5.76
N ASN A 24 -29.45 -5.53 -6.39
CA ASN A 24 -29.13 -4.12 -6.59
C ASN A 24 -29.10 -3.29 -5.30
N ILE A 25 -28.76 -3.91 -4.17
CA ILE A 25 -28.59 -3.21 -2.90
C ILE A 25 -27.25 -2.49 -2.94
N ILE A 26 -27.26 -1.18 -2.72
CA ILE A 26 -26.03 -0.40 -2.64
C ILE A 26 -25.67 -0.26 -1.16
N LEU A 27 -24.49 -0.77 -0.81
CA LEU A 27 -23.89 -0.53 0.49
C LEU A 27 -22.99 0.70 0.38
N ASP A 28 -23.08 1.58 1.37
CA ASP A 28 -22.02 2.56 1.58
C ASP A 28 -20.75 1.89 2.13
N GLU A 29 -19.68 2.66 2.20
CA GLU A 29 -18.38 2.21 2.68
C GLU A 29 -18.44 1.58 4.08
N PHE A 30 -19.43 1.90 4.92
CA PHE A 30 -19.58 1.34 6.27
C PHE A 30 -20.54 0.15 6.35
N GLY A 31 -20.97 -0.37 5.19
CA GLY A 31 -21.89 -1.50 5.08
C GLY A 31 -23.36 -1.15 5.30
N TRP A 32 -23.74 0.14 5.30
CA TRP A 32 -25.14 0.53 5.42
C TRP A 32 -25.85 0.49 4.06
N ALA A 33 -27.03 -0.13 4.05
CA ALA A 33 -27.99 -0.09 2.96
C ALA A 33 -29.17 0.83 3.31
N ASN A 34 -29.86 1.37 2.29
CA ASN A 34 -31.17 1.99 2.49
C ASN A 34 -32.22 0.90 2.80
N ILE A 35 -33.03 1.10 3.84
CA ILE A 35 -34.10 0.16 4.19
C ILE A 35 -35.09 -0.01 3.03
N LYS A 36 -35.33 1.03 2.22
CA LYS A 36 -36.21 0.93 1.05
C LYS A 36 -35.72 -0.11 0.03
N ASP A 37 -34.41 -0.19 -0.19
CA ASP A 37 -33.82 -1.15 -1.13
C ASP A 37 -33.97 -2.58 -0.61
N ILE A 38 -33.80 -2.77 0.71
CA ILE A 38 -34.04 -4.06 1.36
C ILE A 38 -35.50 -4.47 1.26
N LEU A 39 -36.44 -3.55 1.50
CA LEU A 39 -37.87 -3.84 1.37
C LEU A 39 -38.27 -4.13 -0.08
N ALA A 40 -37.66 -3.45 -1.05
CA ALA A 40 -37.86 -3.71 -2.47
C ALA A 40 -37.35 -5.11 -2.85
N ALA A 41 -36.15 -5.49 -2.39
CA ALA A 41 -35.55 -6.82 -2.60
C ALA A 41 -36.41 -7.94 -1.97
N LEU A 42 -36.92 -7.72 -0.74
CA LEU A 42 -37.85 -8.67 -0.10
C LEU A 42 -39.14 -8.82 -0.91
N LYS A 43 -39.71 -7.71 -1.39
CA LYS A 43 -40.92 -7.73 -2.22
C LYS A 43 -40.68 -8.47 -3.54
N ALA A 44 -39.53 -8.28 -4.18
CA ALA A 44 -39.13 -9.03 -5.39
C ALA A 44 -39.04 -10.55 -5.11
N ASN A 45 -38.64 -10.92 -3.90
CA ASN A 45 -38.64 -12.31 -3.40
C ASN A 45 -40.01 -12.79 -2.85
N ASN A 46 -41.11 -12.09 -3.15
CA ASN A 46 -42.48 -12.38 -2.70
C ASN A 46 -42.68 -12.34 -1.17
N ILE A 47 -41.88 -11.52 -0.48
CA ILE A 47 -41.97 -11.34 0.97
C ILE A 47 -42.42 -9.90 1.27
N GLN A 48 -43.61 -9.75 1.87
CA GLN A 48 -44.07 -8.45 2.37
C GLN A 48 -43.49 -8.21 3.76
N SER A 49 -42.91 -7.03 3.97
CA SER A 49 -42.35 -6.60 5.26
C SER A 49 -42.33 -5.07 5.32
N THR A 50 -42.26 -4.54 6.53
CA THR A 50 -42.14 -3.12 6.84
C THR A 50 -40.85 -2.86 7.60
N GLN A 51 -40.47 -1.59 7.73
CA GLN A 51 -39.33 -1.20 8.58
C GLN A 51 -39.51 -1.67 10.03
N ASN A 52 -40.73 -1.55 10.57
CA ASN A 52 -41.03 -2.01 11.93
C ASN A 52 -40.84 -3.53 12.08
N ASP A 53 -41.22 -4.31 11.07
CA ASP A 53 -40.98 -5.77 11.08
C ASP A 53 -39.48 -6.09 11.11
N LEU A 54 -38.64 -5.30 10.41
CA LEU A 54 -37.18 -5.48 10.44
C LEU A 54 -36.58 -5.11 11.80
N ILE A 55 -37.09 -4.06 12.44
CA ILE A 55 -36.67 -3.64 13.79
C ILE A 55 -37.03 -4.70 14.83
N GLU A 56 -38.28 -5.15 14.85
CA GLU A 56 -38.73 -6.23 15.73
C GLU A 56 -37.92 -7.51 15.50
N LEU A 57 -37.69 -7.87 14.23
CA LEU A 57 -36.90 -9.04 13.88
C LEU A 57 -35.46 -8.92 14.36
N SER A 58 -34.82 -7.74 14.22
CA SER A 58 -33.45 -7.51 14.70
C SER A 58 -33.34 -7.71 16.22
N ASN A 59 -34.32 -7.21 16.97
CA ASN A 59 -34.37 -7.27 18.44
C ASN A 59 -34.81 -8.63 19.00
N SER A 60 -35.43 -9.50 18.19
CA SER A 60 -35.93 -10.81 18.61
C SER A 60 -34.86 -11.88 18.86
N PHE A 61 -33.56 -11.56 18.76
CA PHE A 61 -32.45 -12.52 18.82
C PHE A 61 -31.45 -12.23 19.93
N ASN A 62 -30.97 -13.28 20.59
CA ASN A 62 -29.87 -13.22 21.58
C ASN A 62 -28.56 -12.62 21.03
N LYS A 63 -28.39 -12.56 19.71
CA LYS A 63 -27.27 -11.90 19.04
C LYS A 63 -27.82 -10.87 18.06
N ILE A 64 -27.48 -9.61 18.28
CA ILE A 64 -27.83 -8.50 17.39
C ILE A 64 -27.10 -8.73 16.07
N ARG A 65 -27.85 -9.05 15.00
CA ARG A 65 -27.28 -9.33 13.68
C ARG A 65 -27.20 -8.09 12.80
N TRP A 66 -28.08 -7.13 13.03
CA TRP A 66 -28.17 -5.90 12.26
C TRP A 66 -28.29 -4.70 13.20
N LYS A 67 -27.71 -3.57 12.79
CA LYS A 67 -27.96 -2.26 13.37
C LYS A 67 -28.91 -1.53 12.43
N ILE A 68 -29.94 -0.90 12.97
CA ILE A 68 -30.91 -0.09 12.22
C ILE A 68 -30.80 1.34 12.71
N ASP A 69 -30.65 2.26 11.77
CA ASP A 69 -30.75 3.70 11.99
C ASP A 69 -32.13 4.16 11.53
N GLU A 70 -33.03 4.36 12.50
CA GLU A 70 -34.42 4.71 12.24
C GLU A 70 -34.58 6.12 11.66
N LEU A 71 -33.69 7.05 12.04
CA LEU A 71 -33.74 8.45 11.59
C LEU A 71 -33.34 8.58 10.12
N ASN A 72 -32.29 7.86 9.72
CA ASN A 72 -31.76 7.90 8.37
C ASN A 72 -32.31 6.76 7.47
N HIS A 73 -33.20 5.92 8.00
CA HIS A 73 -33.76 4.75 7.31
C HIS A 73 -32.69 3.82 6.72
N LYS A 74 -31.66 3.48 7.50
CA LYS A 74 -30.53 2.61 7.09
C LYS A 74 -30.43 1.33 7.91
N ILE A 75 -29.89 0.28 7.32
CA ILE A 75 -29.61 -1.01 7.97
C ILE A 75 -28.23 -1.55 7.58
N LYS A 76 -27.47 -2.08 8.54
CA LYS A 76 -26.20 -2.79 8.29
C LYS A 76 -26.06 -4.06 9.09
N ALA A 77 -25.29 -5.03 8.61
CA ALA A 77 -24.89 -6.17 9.41
C ALA A 77 -23.82 -5.77 10.44
N THR A 78 -23.88 -6.37 11.63
CA THR A 78 -22.93 -6.05 12.72
C THR A 78 -21.64 -6.87 12.68
N HIS A 79 -21.62 -7.97 11.90
CA HIS A 79 -20.50 -8.90 11.82
C HIS A 79 -20.68 -9.84 10.61
N GLY A 80 -19.63 -10.61 10.28
CA GLY A 80 -19.71 -11.73 9.34
C GLY A 80 -19.65 -11.35 7.87
N HIS A 81 -19.10 -10.18 7.55
CA HIS A 81 -18.88 -9.72 6.18
C HIS A 81 -17.79 -10.55 5.50
N SER A 82 -18.06 -11.00 4.27
CA SER A 82 -17.03 -11.45 3.32
C SER A 82 -16.73 -10.38 2.26
N ILE A 83 -17.49 -9.30 2.26
CA ILE A 83 -17.29 -8.10 1.45
C ILE A 83 -16.51 -7.06 2.24
N CYS A 84 -15.77 -6.20 1.54
CA CYS A 84 -14.99 -5.15 2.16
C CYS A 84 -15.93 -4.02 2.62
N ILE A 85 -16.04 -3.84 3.93
CA ILE A 85 -16.70 -2.67 4.55
C ILE A 85 -15.75 -2.06 5.59
N LEU A 86 -15.88 -0.77 5.79
CA LEU A 86 -15.32 -0.04 6.91
C LEU A 86 -16.17 -0.31 8.14
N GLN A 87 -15.53 -0.83 9.16
CA GLN A 87 -16.05 -0.64 10.50
C GLN A 87 -16.07 0.89 10.77
N GLU A 88 -16.97 1.39 11.61
CA GLU A 88 -16.91 2.78 12.10
C GLU A 88 -15.63 2.90 12.94
N LEU A 89 -14.48 3.00 12.26
CA LEU A 89 -13.18 3.12 12.88
C LEU A 89 -12.97 4.61 13.11
N GLU A 90 -12.93 4.98 14.38
CA GLU A 90 -12.35 6.26 14.74
C GLU A 90 -10.90 6.30 14.27
N SER A 91 -10.46 7.46 13.79
CA SER A 91 -9.07 7.63 13.41
C SER A 91 -8.18 7.41 14.63
N GLN A 92 -7.14 6.61 14.48
CA GLN A 92 -6.17 6.28 15.53
C GLN A 92 -4.78 6.72 15.11
N THR A 93 -3.94 7.02 16.10
CA THR A 93 -2.52 7.33 15.87
C THR A 93 -1.74 6.02 15.68
N PRO A 94 -1.12 5.78 14.51
CA PRO A 94 -0.28 4.60 14.29
C PRO A 94 1.08 4.73 15.01
N PRO A 95 1.85 3.64 15.10
CA PRO A 95 3.29 3.71 15.41
C PRO A 95 4.03 4.62 14.42
N GLU A 96 5.25 5.08 14.74
CA GLU A 96 6.05 5.98 13.89
C GLU A 96 6.43 5.39 12.52
N VAL A 97 6.44 4.06 12.42
CA VAL A 97 6.67 3.31 11.19
C VAL A 97 5.62 2.20 11.05
N LEU A 98 5.12 2.04 9.84
CA LEU A 98 4.33 0.87 9.44
C LEU A 98 4.96 0.25 8.18
N TYR A 99 4.55 -0.98 7.86
CA TYR A 99 5.11 -1.74 6.75
C TYR A 99 4.03 -2.09 5.72
N HIS A 100 4.41 -2.01 4.45
CA HIS A 100 3.62 -2.52 3.34
C HIS A 100 4.38 -3.62 2.61
N GLY A 101 3.77 -4.81 2.55
CA GLY A 101 4.30 -5.92 1.76
C GLY A 101 3.72 -5.95 0.36
N THR A 102 4.59 -5.94 -0.65
CA THR A 102 4.21 -6.01 -2.05
C THR A 102 5.02 -7.04 -2.82
N ALA A 103 4.66 -7.30 -4.07
CA ALA A 103 5.48 -8.09 -4.97
C ALA A 103 6.45 -7.18 -5.75
N THR A 104 7.69 -7.64 -5.92
CA THR A 104 8.77 -6.93 -6.63
C THR A 104 8.39 -6.34 -7.99
N LYS A 105 7.53 -7.03 -8.75
CA LYS A 105 6.99 -6.57 -10.05
C LYS A 105 6.15 -5.27 -9.97
N PHE A 106 5.73 -4.84 -8.78
CA PHE A 106 4.96 -3.62 -8.58
C PHE A 106 5.82 -2.44 -8.13
N LEU A 107 7.10 -2.65 -7.80
CA LEU A 107 7.95 -1.62 -7.20
C LEU A 107 8.14 -0.42 -8.11
N GLU A 108 8.36 -0.62 -9.41
CA GLU A 108 8.49 0.49 -10.36
C GLU A 108 7.23 1.38 -10.37
N SER A 109 6.03 0.78 -10.39
CA SER A 109 4.78 1.54 -10.31
C SER A 109 4.63 2.27 -8.98
N ILE A 110 5.07 1.67 -7.87
CA ILE A 110 4.94 2.25 -6.52
C ILE A 110 5.94 3.39 -6.35
N MET A 111 7.18 3.23 -6.80
CA MET A 111 8.19 4.30 -6.82
C MET A 111 7.70 5.51 -7.64
N ALA A 112 7.01 5.27 -8.75
CA ALA A 112 6.50 6.36 -9.59
C ALA A 112 5.21 7.02 -9.07
N ASN A 113 4.36 6.32 -8.32
CA ASN A 113 2.98 6.77 -8.06
C ASN A 113 2.52 6.68 -6.59
N GLY A 114 3.40 6.27 -5.68
CA GLY A 114 3.05 5.95 -4.30
C GLY A 114 2.22 4.66 -4.17
N LEU A 115 1.76 4.40 -2.94
CA LEU A 115 0.83 3.31 -2.64
C LEU A 115 -0.60 3.78 -2.82
N LYS A 116 -1.36 3.05 -3.64
CA LYS A 116 -2.79 3.29 -3.87
C LYS A 116 -3.60 2.10 -3.41
N SER A 117 -4.83 2.34 -2.96
CA SER A 117 -5.76 1.30 -2.52
C SER A 117 -6.23 0.34 -3.64
N LYS A 118 -6.06 0.75 -4.91
CA LYS A 118 -6.39 -0.01 -6.13
C LYS A 118 -7.88 -0.42 -6.14
N GLN A 119 -8.17 -1.73 -6.12
CA GLN A 119 -9.54 -2.25 -6.08
C GLN A 119 -10.14 -2.21 -4.66
N ARG A 120 -9.31 -1.99 -3.65
CA ARG A 120 -9.74 -1.81 -2.26
C ARG A 120 -9.98 -0.32 -2.02
N GLN A 121 -10.60 -0.03 -0.90
CA GLN A 121 -10.86 1.34 -0.50
C GLN A 121 -9.65 2.03 0.15
N TYR A 122 -8.85 1.28 0.92
CA TYR A 122 -7.67 1.78 1.65
C TYR A 122 -6.42 0.98 1.34
N VAL A 123 -5.26 1.63 1.44
CA VAL A 123 -3.97 0.98 1.59
C VAL A 123 -3.96 0.23 2.91
N HIS A 124 -3.50 -1.02 2.88
CA HIS A 124 -3.37 -1.87 4.06
C HIS A 124 -1.91 -1.92 4.49
N LEU A 125 -1.69 -1.73 5.78
CA LEU A 125 -0.39 -1.64 6.43
C LEU A 125 -0.32 -2.60 7.61
N SER A 126 0.88 -3.02 7.96
CA SER A 126 1.19 -3.95 9.05
C SER A 126 2.16 -3.31 10.03
N GLU A 127 2.03 -3.63 11.32
CA GLU A 127 3.01 -3.19 12.34
C GLU A 127 4.29 -4.03 12.32
N ALA A 128 4.21 -5.29 11.88
CA ALA A 128 5.35 -6.20 11.86
C ALA A 128 5.79 -6.53 10.42
N ILE A 129 7.10 -6.59 10.22
CA ILE A 129 7.75 -6.94 8.95
C ILE A 129 7.32 -8.33 8.47
N ASP A 130 7.28 -9.32 9.36
CA ASP A 130 6.87 -10.69 8.99
C ASP A 130 5.45 -10.75 8.43
N MET A 131 4.52 -9.99 9.01
CA MET A 131 3.15 -9.89 8.49
C MET A 131 3.11 -9.23 7.10
N ALA A 132 3.88 -8.15 6.90
CA ALA A 132 4.02 -7.53 5.59
C ALA A 132 4.61 -8.52 4.57
N LYS A 133 5.65 -9.27 4.95
CA LYS A 133 6.29 -10.29 4.10
C LYS A 133 5.31 -11.38 3.67
N ASP A 134 4.48 -11.87 4.59
CA ASP A 134 3.45 -12.86 4.29
C ASP A 134 2.40 -12.32 3.32
N VAL A 135 2.00 -11.05 3.46
CA VAL A 135 1.06 -10.39 2.54
C VAL A 135 1.67 -10.25 1.14
N GLY A 136 2.91 -9.76 1.04
CA GLY A 136 3.61 -9.58 -0.24
C GLY A 136 3.84 -10.90 -0.97
N SER A 137 4.14 -11.97 -0.23
CA SER A 137 4.43 -13.31 -0.77
C SER A 137 3.25 -13.92 -1.52
N ARG A 138 2.01 -13.51 -1.22
CA ARG A 138 0.79 -13.97 -1.92
C ARG A 138 0.73 -13.49 -3.37
N HIS A 139 1.51 -12.47 -3.73
CA HIS A 139 1.46 -11.81 -5.04
C HIS A 139 2.72 -12.03 -5.90
N GLY A 140 3.78 -12.63 -5.32
CA GLY A 140 5.05 -12.93 -5.97
C GLY A 140 6.21 -12.89 -4.98
N LYS A 141 7.44 -12.69 -5.47
CA LYS A 141 8.63 -12.44 -4.61
C LYS A 141 8.37 -11.18 -3.76
N PRO A 142 8.36 -11.26 -2.43
CA PRO A 142 7.98 -10.15 -1.56
C PRO A 142 9.06 -9.06 -1.54
N PHE A 143 8.62 -7.82 -1.32
CA PHE A 143 9.44 -6.67 -0.94
C PHE A 143 8.68 -5.89 0.13
N ILE A 144 9.40 -5.37 1.12
CA ILE A 144 8.87 -4.61 2.24
C ILE A 144 9.12 -3.13 1.97
N ILE A 145 8.09 -2.31 2.13
CA ILE A 145 8.22 -0.85 2.05
C ILE A 145 7.93 -0.32 3.44
N GLU A 146 8.87 0.45 3.99
CA GLU A 146 8.69 1.19 5.23
C GLU A 146 7.92 2.48 4.97
N ILE A 147 7.01 2.80 5.87
CA ILE A 147 6.12 3.95 5.76
C ILE A 147 6.41 4.88 6.92
N ASN A 148 6.84 6.10 6.61
CA ASN A 148 7.02 7.15 7.60
C ASN A 148 5.66 7.76 8.00
N THR A 149 4.94 7.07 8.87
CA THR A 149 3.61 7.50 9.34
C THR A 149 3.69 8.76 10.19
N LYS A 150 4.80 9.01 10.87
CA LYS A 150 5.02 10.23 11.65
C LYS A 150 4.87 11.49 10.79
N LYS A 151 5.59 11.55 9.66
CA LYS A 151 5.47 12.67 8.71
C LYS A 151 4.06 12.78 8.12
N LEU A 152 3.43 11.64 7.79
CA LEU A 152 2.05 11.62 7.30
C LEU A 152 1.07 12.20 8.33
N ILE A 153 1.21 11.88 9.61
CA ILE A 153 0.35 12.45 10.66
C ILE A 153 0.57 13.97 10.80
N GLU A 154 1.82 14.43 10.75
CA GLU A 154 2.16 15.87 10.79
C GLU A 154 1.50 16.65 9.63
N GLU A 155 1.26 15.99 8.50
CA GLU A 155 0.53 16.53 7.35
C GLU A 155 -0.99 16.32 7.38
N GLY A 156 -1.52 15.76 8.48
CA GLY A 156 -2.96 15.59 8.70
C GLY A 156 -3.57 14.32 8.09
N TRP A 157 -2.75 13.34 7.70
CA TRP A 157 -3.24 12.05 7.22
C TRP A 157 -3.95 11.27 8.33
N LYS A 158 -5.01 10.55 7.94
CA LYS A 158 -5.80 9.73 8.86
C LYS A 158 -5.44 8.26 8.71
N PHE A 159 -5.39 7.60 9.85
CA PHE A 159 -5.15 6.16 9.95
C PHE A 159 -6.25 5.51 10.78
N TYR A 160 -6.54 4.26 10.47
CA TYR A 160 -7.58 3.49 11.12
C TYR A 160 -7.03 2.10 11.44
N LYS A 161 -7.35 1.57 12.62
CA LYS A 161 -6.92 0.22 13.03
C LYS A 161 -8.12 -0.71 13.08
N THR A 162 -8.05 -1.82 12.34
CA THR A 162 -9.07 -2.86 12.36
C THR A 162 -8.96 -3.74 13.62
N GLU A 163 -10.02 -4.49 13.94
CA GLU A 163 -9.99 -5.50 15.02
C GLU A 163 -8.91 -6.58 14.81
N GLN A 164 -8.47 -6.79 13.56
CA GLN A 164 -7.43 -7.76 13.20
C GLN A 164 -6.01 -7.17 13.19
N ASN A 165 -5.79 -6.02 13.84
CA ASN A 165 -4.49 -5.33 13.89
C ASN A 165 -3.91 -4.94 12.51
N VAL A 166 -4.75 -4.76 11.50
CA VAL A 166 -4.36 -4.18 10.21
C VAL A 166 -4.64 -2.69 10.23
N TRP A 167 -3.67 -1.90 9.80
CA TRP A 167 -3.77 -0.44 9.65
C TRP A 167 -4.23 -0.05 8.26
N LEU A 168 -5.05 0.99 8.17
CA LEU A 168 -5.66 1.48 6.94
C LEU A 168 -5.41 2.98 6.78
N THR A 169 -5.06 3.40 5.56
CA THR A 169 -5.02 4.82 5.15
C THR A 169 -5.37 4.94 3.66
N SER A 170 -5.73 6.14 3.18
CA SER A 170 -6.33 6.31 1.85
C SER A 170 -5.36 5.95 0.72
N GLU A 171 -4.21 6.60 0.70
CA GLU A 171 -3.09 6.38 -0.20
C GLU A 171 -1.80 6.84 0.49
N ILE A 172 -0.63 6.63 -0.10
CA ILE A 172 0.64 7.08 0.48
C ILE A 172 1.54 7.59 -0.65
N PRO A 173 1.86 8.89 -0.69
CA PRO A 173 2.80 9.46 -1.65
C PRO A 173 4.20 8.84 -1.55
N THR A 174 4.95 8.83 -2.67
CA THR A 174 6.27 8.17 -2.77
C THR A 174 7.27 8.71 -1.74
N GLU A 175 7.22 10.00 -1.40
CA GLU A 175 8.13 10.67 -0.47
C GLU A 175 8.03 10.16 0.99
N TYR A 176 6.99 9.38 1.32
CA TYR A 176 6.81 8.71 2.61
C TYR A 176 7.13 7.21 2.55
N LEU A 177 7.63 6.73 1.41
CA LEU A 177 7.99 5.34 1.17
C LEU A 177 9.50 5.19 1.25
N ASP A 178 9.95 4.39 2.19
CA ASP A 178 11.36 4.04 2.36
C ASP A 178 11.59 2.64 1.78
N PHE A 179 12.55 2.55 0.85
CA PHE A 179 12.91 1.34 0.10
C PHE A 179 14.24 0.79 0.59
N GLU A 180 14.36 0.65 1.91
CA GLU A 180 15.59 0.25 2.59
C GLU A 180 16.24 -0.98 1.95
N PRO A 181 17.58 -1.00 1.84
CA PRO A 181 18.54 0.02 2.30
C PRO A 181 18.86 1.14 1.27
N TRP A 182 18.02 1.31 0.24
CA TRP A 182 18.24 2.30 -0.82
C TRP A 182 17.34 3.53 -0.65
N GLU A 183 17.96 4.71 -0.63
CA GLU A 183 17.30 6.00 -0.52
C GLU A 183 17.04 6.58 -1.92
N PHE A 184 15.78 6.70 -2.32
CA PHE A 184 15.37 7.28 -3.61
C PHE A 184 15.01 8.77 -3.51
N THR A 185 14.73 9.26 -2.29
CA THR A 185 14.45 10.67 -2.01
C THR A 185 15.74 11.37 -1.60
N ILE A 186 16.47 11.89 -2.59
CA ILE A 186 17.76 12.58 -2.36
C ILE A 186 17.57 14.08 -2.53
N ASP A 187 18.02 14.86 -1.56
CA ASP A 187 17.98 16.32 -1.59
C ASP A 187 18.93 16.91 -2.66
N GLN A 188 18.71 18.19 -3.00
CA GLN A 188 19.45 18.85 -4.08
C GLN A 188 20.93 19.12 -3.74
N GLU A 189 21.24 19.34 -2.47
CA GLU A 189 22.61 19.61 -2.03
C GLU A 189 23.45 18.34 -2.12
N THR A 190 22.91 17.21 -1.65
CA THR A 190 23.51 15.88 -1.81
C THR A 190 23.71 15.55 -3.29
N LYS A 191 22.68 15.77 -4.13
CA LYS A 191 22.79 15.59 -5.60
C LYS A 191 23.92 16.42 -6.21
N ALA A 192 24.03 17.70 -5.85
CA ALA A 192 25.03 18.60 -6.41
C ALA A 192 26.45 18.23 -5.98
N THR A 193 26.64 17.95 -4.69
CA THR A 193 27.92 17.53 -4.11
C THR A 193 28.43 16.27 -4.80
N PHE A 194 27.54 15.30 -4.96
CA PHE A 194 27.83 14.04 -5.62
C PHE A 194 28.18 14.17 -7.10
N LEU A 195 27.38 14.91 -7.88
CA LEU A 195 27.66 15.12 -9.30
C LEU A 195 29.01 15.80 -9.53
N ASN A 196 29.45 16.64 -8.60
CA ASN A 196 30.78 17.25 -8.65
C ASN A 196 31.87 16.22 -8.36
N GLU A 197 31.73 15.37 -7.35
CA GLU A 197 32.74 14.35 -7.04
C GLU A 197 32.85 13.29 -8.14
N PHE A 198 31.71 12.78 -8.61
CA PHE A 198 31.65 11.84 -9.72
C PHE A 198 32.38 12.37 -10.98
N LYS A 199 32.20 13.66 -11.31
CA LYS A 199 32.90 14.28 -12.45
C LYS A 199 34.41 14.41 -12.24
N LYS A 200 34.90 14.50 -11.01
CA LYS A 200 36.34 14.54 -10.72
C LYS A 200 36.97 13.16 -10.84
N GLU A 201 36.28 12.14 -10.33
CA GLU A 201 36.76 10.76 -10.30
C GLU A 201 36.73 10.11 -11.69
N ILE A 202 35.72 10.42 -12.52
CA ILE A 202 35.61 9.82 -13.86
C ILE A 202 36.65 10.44 -14.81
N GLY A 203 37.72 9.70 -15.06
CA GLY A 203 38.74 10.06 -16.06
C GLY A 203 38.24 9.95 -17.51
N THR A 204 38.95 10.58 -18.46
CA THR A 204 38.60 10.62 -19.90
C THR A 204 38.60 9.25 -20.60
N LYS A 205 39.24 8.24 -20.02
CA LYS A 205 39.27 6.86 -20.52
C LYS A 205 38.24 5.93 -19.87
N HIS A 206 37.49 6.43 -18.89
CA HIS A 206 36.54 5.62 -18.17
C HIS A 206 35.33 5.26 -19.06
N GLN A 207 34.70 4.11 -18.80
CA GLN A 207 33.60 3.59 -19.60
C GLN A 207 32.40 4.55 -19.64
N LEU A 208 32.16 5.28 -18.56
CA LEU A 208 31.08 6.27 -18.45
C LEU A 208 31.46 7.68 -18.92
N SER A 209 32.72 7.95 -19.29
CA SER A 209 33.21 9.30 -19.63
C SER A 209 32.35 10.02 -20.68
N ASN A 210 31.86 9.29 -21.70
CA ASN A 210 31.02 9.85 -22.76
C ASN A 210 29.52 9.96 -22.37
N THR A 211 29.09 9.26 -21.33
CA THR A 211 27.69 9.19 -20.89
C THR A 211 27.39 10.02 -19.64
N ILE A 212 28.40 10.55 -18.93
CA ILE A 212 28.22 11.38 -17.70
C ILE A 212 27.10 12.42 -17.84
N LYS A 213 27.08 13.15 -18.97
CA LYS A 213 26.10 14.22 -19.22
C LYS A 213 24.65 13.74 -19.27
N ASP A 214 24.46 12.45 -19.54
CA ASP A 214 23.16 11.80 -19.67
C ASP A 214 22.80 11.00 -18.39
N LEU A 215 23.66 11.00 -17.37
CA LEU A 215 23.40 10.34 -16.09
C LEU A 215 22.69 11.26 -15.11
N LYS A 216 21.65 10.73 -14.45
CA LYS A 216 20.97 11.36 -13.31
C LYS A 216 21.08 10.47 -12.08
N LEU A 217 21.45 11.05 -10.94
CA LEU A 217 21.40 10.35 -9.65
C LEU A 217 19.95 9.93 -9.37
N PHE A 218 19.76 8.64 -9.13
CA PHE A 218 18.46 7.99 -8.96
C PHE A 218 18.25 7.49 -7.53
N ALA A 219 19.27 6.88 -6.92
CA ALA A 219 19.21 6.42 -5.53
C ALA A 219 20.61 6.38 -4.90
N LYS A 220 20.67 6.36 -3.58
CA LYS A 220 21.88 6.15 -2.79
C LYS A 220 21.69 4.90 -1.93
N TYR A 221 22.74 4.10 -1.80
CA TYR A 221 22.74 3.01 -0.84
C TYR A 221 23.16 3.54 0.53
N GLY A 222 22.32 3.36 1.56
CA GLY A 222 22.61 3.87 2.91
C GLY A 222 23.93 3.33 3.51
N PRO A 223 24.23 2.01 3.41
CA PRO A 223 25.40 1.42 4.06
C PRO A 223 26.78 1.69 3.45
N SER A 224 26.89 2.22 2.22
CA SER A 224 28.18 2.50 1.58
C SER A 224 28.10 3.68 0.60
N ASP A 225 29.24 4.02 -0.01
CA ASP A 225 29.33 5.03 -1.06
C ASP A 225 28.88 4.53 -2.44
N ASP A 226 27.85 3.66 -2.46
CA ASP A 226 27.23 3.16 -3.68
C ASP A 226 26.09 4.08 -4.10
N TYR A 227 26.10 4.49 -5.36
CA TYR A 227 25.09 5.37 -5.94
C TYR A 227 24.53 4.79 -7.22
N LEU A 228 23.21 4.78 -7.32
CA LEU A 228 22.49 4.35 -8.52
C LEU A 228 22.23 5.55 -9.42
N PHE A 229 22.71 5.47 -10.66
CA PHE A 229 22.40 6.40 -11.72
C PHE A 229 21.47 5.79 -12.75
N LYS A 230 20.65 6.66 -13.35
CA LYS A 230 19.89 6.37 -14.56
C LYS A 230 20.48 7.14 -15.74
N ASN A 231 20.75 6.45 -16.85
CA ASN A 231 21.02 7.11 -18.13
C ASN A 231 19.70 7.47 -18.80
N ILE A 232 19.44 8.77 -18.99
CA ILE A 232 18.16 9.26 -19.52
C ILE A 232 17.96 9.04 -21.03
N LYS A 233 19.01 8.59 -21.75
CA LYS A 233 18.93 8.28 -23.18
C LYS A 233 18.78 6.79 -23.43
N SER A 234 19.59 5.98 -22.76
CA SER A 234 19.52 4.52 -22.93
C SER A 234 18.54 3.84 -21.98
N GLU A 235 18.06 4.55 -20.95
CA GLU A 235 17.24 4.01 -19.86
C GLU A 235 17.93 2.91 -19.02
N GLU A 236 19.25 2.76 -19.20
CA GLU A 236 20.10 1.86 -18.41
C GLU A 236 20.42 2.44 -17.03
N TYR A 237 20.77 1.55 -16.11
CA TYR A 237 21.09 1.90 -14.72
C TYR A 237 22.52 1.47 -14.37
N PHE A 238 23.18 2.26 -13.53
CA PHE A 238 24.56 2.02 -13.12
C PHE A 238 24.69 2.22 -11.61
N VAL A 239 25.13 1.20 -10.88
CA VAL A 239 25.64 1.40 -9.53
C VAL A 239 27.12 1.76 -9.64
N VAL A 240 27.50 2.86 -9.02
CA VAL A 240 28.87 3.36 -8.99
C VAL A 240 29.31 3.46 -7.54
N HIS A 241 30.43 2.83 -7.21
CA HIS A 241 31.09 2.98 -5.91
C HIS A 241 32.11 4.11 -5.99
N LEU A 242 31.87 5.20 -5.26
CA LEU A 242 32.80 6.34 -5.24
C LEU A 242 33.82 6.22 -4.12
N THR A 243 34.99 6.83 -4.32
CA THR A 243 35.99 6.93 -3.26
C THR A 243 36.33 8.39 -2.98
N TRP A 244 35.82 8.91 -1.86
CA TRP A 244 36.03 10.29 -1.36
C TRP A 244 37.48 10.65 -1.00
N SER A 245 38.46 9.87 -1.47
CA SER A 245 39.86 9.93 -1.07
C SER A 245 40.61 11.16 -1.61
N GLY A 246 40.02 11.92 -2.54
CA GLY A 246 40.62 13.09 -3.19
C GLY A 246 41.90 12.78 -3.98
N LYS A 247 42.29 11.51 -4.08
CA LYS A 247 43.46 11.03 -4.82
C LYS A 247 43.02 10.59 -6.20
N LYS A 248 43.88 10.80 -7.20
CA LYS A 248 43.65 10.31 -8.55
C LYS A 248 43.55 8.78 -8.53
N GLU A 249 42.39 8.26 -8.92
CA GLU A 249 42.12 6.83 -8.90
C GLU A 249 42.90 6.06 -9.98
N LYS A 250 43.03 4.75 -9.78
CA LYS A 250 43.66 3.85 -10.75
C LYS A 250 42.73 3.65 -11.96
N GLU A 251 43.31 3.29 -13.11
CA GLU A 251 42.54 2.99 -14.32
C GLU A 251 41.53 1.86 -14.04
N GLY A 252 40.24 2.10 -14.33
CA GLY A 252 39.14 1.18 -14.03
C GLY A 252 38.32 1.50 -12.78
N TRP A 253 38.67 2.55 -12.03
CA TRP A 253 37.85 3.14 -10.97
C TRP A 253 37.24 4.49 -11.42
N PRO A 254 36.06 4.89 -10.90
CA PRO A 254 35.25 4.18 -9.90
C PRO A 254 34.65 2.87 -10.43
N SER A 255 34.40 1.88 -9.57
CA SER A 255 33.84 0.60 -10.03
C SER A 255 32.38 0.79 -10.46
N ILE A 256 31.97 0.07 -11.51
CA ILE A 256 30.62 0.16 -12.06
C ILE A 256 29.97 -1.21 -12.17
N GLU A 257 28.71 -1.29 -11.76
CA GLU A 257 27.81 -2.40 -12.05
C GLU A 257 26.67 -1.89 -12.94
N ARG A 258 26.49 -2.52 -14.09
CA ARG A 258 25.48 -2.12 -15.08
C ARG A 258 24.22 -2.99 -14.97
N TYR A 259 23.07 -2.36 -15.17
CA TYR A 259 21.75 -2.97 -15.21
C TYR A 259 20.98 -2.45 -16.43
N ASP A 260 20.34 -3.35 -17.18
CA ASP A 260 19.68 -2.98 -18.44
C ASP A 260 18.33 -2.26 -18.24
N SER A 261 17.76 -2.32 -17.03
CA SER A 261 16.53 -1.62 -16.67
C SER A 261 16.40 -1.47 -15.14
N LEU A 262 15.43 -0.66 -14.68
CA LEU A 262 15.11 -0.54 -13.26
C LEU A 262 14.70 -1.89 -12.67
N GLN A 263 13.91 -2.68 -13.41
CA GLN A 263 13.46 -4.00 -12.96
C GLN A 263 14.64 -4.98 -12.82
N ASP A 264 15.66 -4.85 -13.67
CA ASP A 264 16.89 -5.65 -13.57
C ASP A 264 17.68 -5.29 -12.30
N PHE A 265 17.86 -3.99 -12.04
CA PHE A 265 18.45 -3.49 -10.80
C PHE A 265 17.67 -3.96 -9.56
N ILE A 266 16.33 -3.85 -9.59
CA ILE A 266 15.47 -4.29 -8.49
C ILE A 266 15.74 -5.75 -8.14
N ASN A 267 15.76 -6.62 -9.16
CA ASN A 267 15.88 -8.06 -8.96
C ASN A 267 17.27 -8.50 -8.52
N LYS A 268 18.32 -7.87 -9.07
CA LYS A 268 19.71 -8.28 -8.87
C LYS A 268 20.41 -7.56 -7.71
N ARG A 269 19.94 -6.38 -7.30
CA ARG A 269 20.61 -5.57 -6.27
C ARG A 269 19.67 -5.15 -5.14
N LEU A 270 18.58 -4.44 -5.43
CA LEU A 270 17.68 -3.90 -4.39
C LEU A 270 17.10 -5.00 -3.50
N VAL A 271 16.51 -6.03 -4.11
CA VAL A 271 15.83 -7.11 -3.37
C VAL A 271 16.80 -7.97 -2.57
N PRO A 272 17.97 -8.39 -3.11
CA PRO A 272 19.00 -9.02 -2.29
C PRO A 272 19.46 -8.16 -1.12
N ASN A 273 19.73 -6.86 -1.34
CA ASN A 273 20.17 -5.97 -0.26
C ASN A 273 19.11 -5.84 0.85
N GLN A 274 17.82 -5.75 0.49
CA GLN A 274 16.76 -5.71 1.49
C GLN A 274 16.62 -7.03 2.25
N ALA A 275 16.82 -8.16 1.57
CA ALA A 275 16.78 -9.46 2.24
C ALA A 275 17.87 -9.55 3.33
N ASP A 276 19.06 -9.03 3.05
CA ASP A 276 20.17 -8.97 4.02
C ASP A 276 19.93 -7.92 5.13
N TRP A 277 19.18 -6.86 4.85
CA TRP A 277 18.91 -5.76 5.79
C TRP A 277 18.02 -6.17 6.97
N TYR A 278 17.08 -7.08 6.76
CA TYR A 278 16.12 -7.52 7.77
C TYR A 278 16.46 -8.89 8.41
N ILE A 279 17.69 -9.39 8.24
CA ILE A 279 18.23 -10.61 8.88
C ILE A 279 19.11 -10.20 10.06
#